data_AF-A0A7S1DMP9-F1
#
_entry.id   AF-A0A7S1DMP9-F1
#
_cell.length_a   1.000
_cell.length_b   1.000
_cell.length_c   1.000
_cell.angle_alpha   90.00
_cell.angle_beta   90.00
_cell.angle_gamma   90.00
#
_symmetry.space_group_name_H-M   'P 1'
#
loop_
_entity.id
_entity.type
_entity.pdbx_description
1 polymer ?
#
loop_
_entity_poly.entity_id
_entity_poly.type
_entity_poly.pdbx_seq_one_letter_code
_entity_poly.pdbx_strand_id
1 'polypeptide(L)'
;PRALLDFSRYIMRERFSALIRKAVYTFKFDRFRSVTPDLHRKLVKARNTRSIVVTTPTDVKAFFLKYAEIVHSIDRAHSGSRPDTDMGSLRSQAKTCVRILELFFAGALLMDEVDLVLHPLKSELNFPIGAKEPLDLTRNKGGKGLRWQLPWHLLDALFAAVEGRMSVQLQGSVEAE
;
A
#
# COMPACT_ATOMS: atom_id res chain seq x y z
N PRO A 1 -8.51 -1.02 11.37
CA PRO A 1 -8.63 -1.99 10.26
C PRO A 1 -9.14 -1.33 8.98
N ARG A 2 -8.72 -1.78 7.78
CA ARG A 2 -9.17 -1.22 6.48
C ARG A 2 -10.70 -1.17 6.32
N ALA A 3 -11.42 -2.12 6.92
CA ALA A 3 -12.89 -2.21 6.86
C ALA A 3 -13.61 -1.03 7.53
N LEU A 4 -13.03 -0.41 8.56
CA LEU A 4 -13.65 0.71 9.27
C LEU A 4 -13.55 2.03 8.51
N LEU A 5 -12.65 2.14 7.55
CA LEU A 5 -12.44 3.36 6.80
C LEU A 5 -13.57 3.61 5.79
N ASP A 6 -14.11 2.54 5.22
CA ASP A 6 -15.31 2.62 4.38
C ASP A 6 -16.55 2.98 5.20
N PHE A 7 -16.64 2.48 6.44
CA PHE A 7 -17.69 2.88 7.39
C PHE A 7 -17.58 4.37 7.78
N SER A 8 -16.40 4.83 8.22
CA SER A 8 -16.17 6.24 8.55
C SER A 8 -16.41 7.17 7.35
N ARG A 9 -16.02 6.75 6.14
CA ARG A 9 -16.32 7.47 4.90
C ARG A 9 -17.81 7.59 4.64
N TYR A 10 -18.58 6.53 4.87
CA TYR A 10 -20.03 6.52 4.73
C TYR A 10 -20.67 7.50 5.72
N ILE A 11 -20.34 7.40 7.01
CA ILE A 11 -20.88 8.29 8.05
C ILE A 11 -20.52 9.76 7.78
N MET A 12 -19.29 10.05 7.37
CA MET A 12 -18.90 11.42 7.01
C MET A 12 -19.67 11.95 5.81
N ARG A 13 -19.90 11.13 4.78
CA ARG A 13 -20.72 11.51 3.63
C ARG A 13 -22.17 11.75 4.06
N GLU A 14 -22.77 10.85 4.81
CA GLU A 14 -24.15 10.96 5.27
C GLU A 14 -24.37 12.21 6.14
N ARG A 15 -23.50 12.43 7.13
CA ARG A 15 -23.66 13.51 8.12
C ARG A 15 -23.22 14.87 7.62
N PHE A 16 -22.09 14.96 6.91
CA PHE A 16 -21.59 16.25 6.44
C PHE A 16 -22.21 16.65 5.11
N SER A 17 -22.50 15.72 4.18
CA SER A 17 -23.03 16.09 2.84
C SER A 17 -24.49 16.54 2.84
N ALA A 18 -25.27 16.24 3.88
CA ALA A 18 -26.70 16.57 3.95
C ALA A 18 -26.97 18.06 4.24
N LEU A 19 -26.07 18.73 4.98
CA LEU A 19 -26.20 20.14 5.37
C LEU A 19 -25.12 21.04 4.77
N ILE A 20 -23.89 20.53 4.52
CA ILE A 20 -22.80 21.28 3.87
C ILE A 20 -22.20 20.38 2.77
N ARG A 21 -22.34 20.74 1.49
CA ARG A 21 -21.76 19.98 0.37
C ARG A 21 -20.21 20.00 0.38
N LYS A 22 -19.58 19.26 1.30
CA LYS A 22 -18.13 19.02 1.31
C LYS A 22 -17.85 17.70 0.64
N ALA A 23 -17.13 17.72 -0.48
CA ALA A 23 -16.65 16.50 -1.09
C ALA A 23 -15.74 15.73 -0.11
N VAL A 24 -15.87 14.41 -0.13
CA VAL A 24 -15.02 13.49 0.66
C VAL A 24 -14.10 12.77 -0.31
N TYR A 25 -12.80 13.02 -0.19
CA TYR A 25 -11.74 12.38 -0.96
C TYR A 25 -11.13 11.23 -0.16
N THR A 26 -10.73 10.17 -0.83
CA THR A 26 -9.96 9.08 -0.20
C THR A 26 -8.52 9.15 -0.69
N PHE A 27 -7.58 9.30 0.24
CA PHE A 27 -6.15 9.19 -0.03
C PHE A 27 -5.69 7.75 0.25
N LYS A 28 -5.41 7.01 -0.82
CA LYS A 28 -4.81 5.67 -0.79
C LYS A 28 -3.45 5.73 -1.44
N PHE A 29 -2.43 5.26 -0.75
CA PHE A 29 -1.06 5.31 -1.22
C PHE A 29 -0.32 4.03 -0.85
N ASP A 30 0.31 3.42 -1.85
CA ASP A 30 1.13 2.23 -1.70
C ASP A 30 2.56 2.56 -2.11
N ARG A 31 3.54 1.89 -1.51
CA ARG A 31 4.99 2.13 -1.74
C ARG A 31 5.42 1.98 -3.20
N PHE A 32 4.71 1.18 -4.00
CA PHE A 32 4.99 0.97 -5.42
C PHE A 32 4.45 2.08 -6.31
N ARG A 33 3.57 2.93 -5.78
CA ARG A 33 2.96 4.00 -6.55
C ARG A 33 3.97 5.14 -6.72
N SER A 34 4.17 5.58 -7.95
CA SER A 34 4.92 6.80 -8.22
C SER A 34 4.14 8.04 -7.76
N VAL A 35 4.87 9.06 -7.31
CA VAL A 35 4.27 10.31 -6.85
C VAL A 35 4.04 11.20 -8.07
N THR A 36 2.79 11.22 -8.56
CA THR A 36 2.43 11.98 -9.76
C THR A 36 1.96 13.40 -9.45
N PRO A 37 2.15 14.36 -10.37
CA PRO A 37 1.61 15.71 -10.24
C PRO A 37 0.08 15.74 -10.09
N ASP A 38 -0.62 14.74 -10.63
CA ASP A 38 -2.08 14.62 -10.50
C ASP A 38 -2.54 14.34 -9.08
N LEU A 39 -1.76 13.57 -8.31
CA LEU A 39 -2.02 13.36 -6.89
C LEU A 39 -1.97 14.69 -6.13
N HIS A 40 -0.93 15.49 -6.39
CA HIS A 40 -0.80 16.81 -5.83
C HIS A 40 -1.96 17.74 -6.24
N ARG A 41 -2.35 17.76 -7.53
CA ARG A 41 -3.49 18.57 -8.00
C ARG A 41 -4.80 18.19 -7.30
N LYS A 42 -5.05 16.90 -7.07
CA LYS A 42 -6.23 16.42 -6.34
C LYS A 42 -6.26 16.93 -4.89
N LEU A 43 -5.13 16.91 -4.20
CA LEU A 43 -5.02 17.42 -2.83
C LEU A 43 -5.18 18.95 -2.76
N VAL A 44 -4.59 19.68 -3.71
CA VAL A 44 -4.80 21.13 -3.83
C VAL A 44 -6.28 21.45 -4.09
N LYS A 45 -6.94 20.70 -4.98
CA LYS A 45 -8.38 20.85 -5.22
C LYS A 45 -9.15 20.63 -3.93
N ALA A 46 -8.89 19.54 -3.21
CA ALA A 46 -9.54 19.23 -1.94
C ALA A 46 -9.37 20.35 -0.90
N ARG A 47 -8.15 20.91 -0.79
CA ARG A 47 -7.88 22.06 0.08
C ARG A 47 -8.70 23.29 -0.33
N ASN A 48 -8.65 23.67 -1.61
CA ASN A 48 -9.33 24.86 -2.12
C ASN A 48 -10.86 24.76 -1.97
N THR A 49 -11.42 23.55 -2.09
CA THR A 49 -12.86 23.27 -1.90
C THR A 49 -13.22 22.96 -0.45
N ARG A 50 -12.29 23.10 0.50
CA ARG A 50 -12.48 22.79 1.94
C ARG A 50 -13.09 21.40 2.16
N SER A 51 -12.69 20.45 1.32
CA SER A 51 -13.13 19.07 1.31
C SER A 51 -12.43 18.23 2.37
N ILE A 52 -13.05 17.13 2.74
CA ILE A 52 -12.51 16.19 3.74
C ILE A 52 -11.67 15.15 3.00
N VAL A 53 -10.47 14.85 3.50
CA VAL A 53 -9.63 13.77 2.99
C VAL A 53 -9.57 12.66 4.03
N VAL A 54 -9.93 11.44 3.64
CA VAL A 54 -9.92 10.25 4.50
C VAL A 54 -8.79 9.33 4.05
N THR A 55 -8.00 8.81 4.98
CA THR A 55 -6.84 7.96 4.71
C THR A 55 -6.59 6.93 5.81
N THR A 56 -5.83 5.87 5.53
CA THR A 56 -5.34 4.98 6.60
C THR A 56 -4.03 5.52 7.18
N PRO A 57 -3.73 5.26 8.46
CA PRO A 57 -2.42 5.56 9.02
C PRO A 57 -1.26 4.89 8.24
N THR A 58 -1.53 3.70 7.67
CA THR A 58 -0.59 2.98 6.82
C THR A 58 -0.30 3.71 5.49
N ASP A 59 -1.30 4.29 4.83
CA ASP A 59 -1.13 5.03 3.56
C ASP A 59 -0.29 6.29 3.78
N VAL A 60 -0.54 7.02 4.87
CA VAL A 60 0.24 8.21 5.25
C VAL A 60 1.70 7.81 5.45
N LYS A 61 1.93 6.76 6.25
CA LYS A 61 3.28 6.25 6.47
C LYS A 61 3.96 5.78 5.19
N ALA A 62 3.27 5.04 4.33
CA ALA A 62 3.80 4.59 3.04
C ALA A 62 4.23 5.77 2.15
N PHE A 63 3.49 6.88 2.21
CA PHE A 63 3.86 8.11 1.51
C PHE A 63 5.14 8.74 2.06
N PHE A 64 5.28 8.87 3.39
CA PHE A 64 6.51 9.36 4.02
C PHE A 64 7.73 8.49 3.68
N LEU A 65 7.57 7.16 3.74
CA LEU A 65 8.63 6.23 3.38
C LEU A 65 8.99 6.30 1.90
N LYS A 66 8.01 6.53 1.02
CA LYS A 66 8.28 6.73 -0.40
C LYS A 66 9.14 7.97 -0.66
N TYR A 67 8.90 9.05 0.08
CA TYR A 67 9.74 10.24 0.01
C TYR A 67 11.18 9.94 0.46
N ALA A 68 11.35 9.25 1.60
CA ALA A 68 12.67 8.84 2.07
C ALA A 68 13.41 7.92 1.08
N GLU A 69 12.70 6.96 0.47
CA GLU A 69 13.23 6.07 -0.58
C GLU A 69 13.70 6.87 -1.81
N ILE A 70 12.93 7.85 -2.26
CA ILE A 70 13.29 8.71 -3.41
C ILE A 70 14.54 9.53 -3.08
N VAL A 71 14.59 10.15 -1.90
CA VAL A 71 15.76 10.94 -1.47
C VAL A 71 17.00 10.05 -1.36
N HIS A 72 16.88 8.87 -0.77
CA HIS A 72 17.98 7.90 -0.69
C HIS A 72 18.43 7.42 -2.08
N SER A 73 17.50 7.20 -3.00
CA SER A 73 17.82 6.81 -4.39
C SER A 73 18.59 7.92 -5.12
N ILE A 74 18.22 9.18 -4.89
CA ILE A 74 18.93 10.35 -5.42
C ILE A 74 20.35 10.41 -4.84
N ASP A 75 20.51 10.22 -3.53
CA ASP A 75 21.81 10.24 -2.84
C ASP A 75 22.77 9.14 -3.35
N ARG A 76 22.26 7.91 -3.51
CA ARG A 76 23.03 6.79 -4.10
C ARG A 76 23.44 7.03 -5.54
N ALA A 77 22.61 7.72 -6.31
CA ALA A 77 22.93 8.07 -7.69
C ALA A 77 23.98 9.19 -7.78
N HIS A 78 24.03 10.13 -6.83
CA HIS A 78 25.14 11.10 -6.74
C HIS A 78 26.45 10.44 -6.34
N SER A 79 26.39 9.42 -5.49
CA SER A 79 27.55 8.65 -5.03
C SER A 79 28.09 7.66 -6.09
N GLY A 80 27.72 7.80 -7.37
CA GLY A 80 28.26 7.03 -8.50
C GLY A 80 27.89 5.55 -8.54
N SER A 81 26.96 5.09 -7.71
CA SER A 81 26.75 3.65 -7.47
C SER A 81 25.79 2.95 -8.46
N ARG A 82 25.01 3.67 -9.28
CA ARG A 82 24.13 3.10 -10.33
C ARG A 82 23.91 4.09 -11.50
N PRO A 83 24.40 3.83 -12.72
CA PRO A 83 24.28 4.75 -13.85
C PRO A 83 22.92 4.72 -14.59
N ASP A 84 22.03 3.77 -14.32
CA ASP A 84 20.82 3.51 -15.13
C ASP A 84 19.51 4.01 -14.49
N THR A 85 19.59 5.03 -13.61
CA THR A 85 18.40 5.56 -12.92
C THR A 85 18.02 6.92 -13.50
N ASP A 86 16.77 7.09 -13.94
CA ASP A 86 16.25 8.39 -14.42
C ASP A 86 16.21 9.43 -13.29
N MET A 87 17.31 10.14 -13.14
CA MET A 87 17.51 11.19 -12.15
C MET A 87 16.55 12.36 -12.33
N GLY A 88 16.11 12.64 -13.57
CA GLY A 88 15.14 13.68 -13.87
C GLY A 88 13.78 13.34 -13.24
N SER A 89 13.31 12.12 -13.46
CA SER A 89 12.06 11.63 -12.86
C SER A 89 12.11 11.58 -11.34
N LEU A 90 13.21 11.08 -10.74
CA LEU A 90 13.34 11.02 -9.28
C LEU A 90 13.29 12.41 -8.64
N ARG A 91 13.99 13.40 -9.20
CA ARG A 91 13.96 14.78 -8.68
C ARG A 91 12.56 15.40 -8.82
N SER A 92 11.88 15.16 -9.93
CA SER A 92 10.51 15.64 -10.16
C SER A 92 9.53 15.04 -9.14
N GLN A 93 9.65 13.73 -8.87
CA GLN A 93 8.86 13.06 -7.85
C GLN A 93 9.17 13.60 -6.45
N ALA A 94 10.46 13.78 -6.10
CA ALA A 94 10.87 14.36 -4.82
C ALA A 94 10.28 15.76 -4.60
N LYS A 95 10.34 16.62 -5.62
CA LYS A 95 9.74 17.96 -5.57
C LYS A 95 8.22 17.89 -5.37
N THR A 96 7.56 16.94 -6.02
CA THR A 96 6.11 16.72 -5.85
C THR A 96 5.78 16.22 -4.44
N CYS A 97 6.61 15.34 -3.86
CA CYS A 97 6.47 14.89 -2.47
C CYS A 97 6.53 16.06 -1.50
N VAL A 98 7.55 16.93 -1.62
CA VAL A 98 7.72 18.10 -0.75
C VAL A 98 6.46 18.97 -0.76
N ARG A 99 5.92 19.27 -1.95
CA ARG A 99 4.69 20.06 -2.06
C ARG A 99 3.48 19.41 -1.41
N ILE A 100 3.37 18.08 -1.46
CA ILE A 100 2.29 17.36 -0.79
C ILE A 100 2.51 17.39 0.74
N LEU A 101 3.75 17.22 1.20
CA LEU A 101 4.09 17.31 2.62
C LEU A 101 3.78 18.70 3.19
N GLU A 102 4.10 19.77 2.46
CA GLU A 102 3.70 21.15 2.81
C GLU A 102 2.18 21.28 3.00
N LEU A 103 1.37 20.64 2.14
CA LEU A 103 -0.08 20.61 2.31
C LEU A 103 -0.51 19.85 3.57
N PHE A 104 0.18 18.76 3.92
CA PHE A 104 -0.12 17.98 5.12
C PHE A 104 0.26 18.74 6.40
N PHE A 105 1.42 19.39 6.42
CA PHE A 105 1.87 20.19 7.57
C PHE A 105 1.02 21.45 7.81
N ALA A 106 0.42 22.01 6.75
CA ALA A 106 -0.53 23.11 6.88
C ALA A 106 -1.97 22.64 7.20
N GLY A 107 -2.23 21.34 7.14
CA GLY A 107 -3.56 20.75 7.36
C GLY A 107 -3.80 20.34 8.81
N ALA A 108 -5.06 20.06 9.14
CA ALA A 108 -5.43 19.39 10.38
C ALA A 108 -5.72 17.91 10.08
N LEU A 109 -5.16 17.01 10.88
CA LEU A 109 -5.28 15.56 10.73
C LEU A 109 -6.04 14.98 11.94
N LEU A 110 -7.12 14.26 11.67
CA LEU A 110 -7.77 13.39 12.65
C LEU A 110 -7.42 11.95 12.27
N MET A 111 -6.70 11.26 13.14
CA MET A 111 -6.19 9.91 12.87
C MET A 111 -6.59 8.96 13.99
N ASP A 112 -7.19 7.83 13.59
CA ASP A 112 -7.47 6.69 14.45
C ASP A 112 -6.34 5.65 14.28
N GLU A 113 -6.14 4.78 15.27
CA GLU A 113 -5.10 3.73 15.28
C GLU A 113 -3.66 4.26 15.11
N VAL A 114 -3.33 5.31 15.86
CA VAL A 114 -1.99 5.94 15.84
C VAL A 114 -0.88 4.96 16.29
N ASP A 115 -1.25 3.97 17.11
CA ASP A 115 -0.38 2.86 17.51
C ASP A 115 0.14 2.07 16.30
N LEU A 116 -0.63 1.88 15.23
CA LEU A 116 -0.15 1.21 14.00
C LEU A 116 1.00 1.97 13.32
N VAL A 117 1.07 3.29 13.48
CA VAL A 117 2.16 4.13 12.96
C VAL A 117 3.37 4.08 13.88
N LEU A 118 3.14 4.14 15.19
CA LEU A 118 4.17 4.26 16.22
C LEU A 118 4.77 2.91 16.67
N HIS A 119 4.07 1.80 16.45
CA HIS A 119 4.47 0.50 16.97
C HIS A 119 5.74 -0.02 16.27
N PRO A 120 6.89 -0.13 16.93
CA PRO A 120 8.19 -0.41 16.29
C PRO A 120 8.19 -1.68 15.42
N LEU A 121 7.67 -2.82 15.88
CA LEU A 121 7.66 -4.08 15.11
C LEU A 121 6.66 -4.10 13.91
N LYS A 122 5.41 -3.65 14.08
CA LYS A 122 4.47 -3.48 12.95
C LYS A 122 4.90 -2.35 12.02
N SER A 123 5.60 -1.36 12.56
CA SER A 123 6.16 -0.23 11.84
C SER A 123 7.37 -0.69 10.99
N GLU A 124 8.20 -1.60 11.51
CA GLU A 124 9.32 -2.22 10.79
C GLU A 124 8.90 -3.13 9.64
N LEU A 125 7.81 -3.90 9.77
CA LEU A 125 7.28 -4.70 8.66
C LEU A 125 6.84 -3.84 7.46
N ASN A 126 6.61 -2.55 7.73
CA ASN A 126 6.35 -1.53 6.72
C ASN A 126 7.60 -0.71 6.33
N PHE A 127 8.75 -0.91 6.97
CA PHE A 127 10.05 -0.40 6.54
C PHE A 127 10.62 -1.35 5.49
N PRO A 128 10.53 -1.03 4.21
CA PRO A 128 11.04 -1.93 3.19
C PRO A 128 12.42 -1.43 2.80
N ILE A 129 13.44 -1.89 3.52
CA ILE A 129 14.79 -1.83 2.97
C ILE A 129 14.85 -2.99 1.97
N GLY A 130 14.65 -2.71 0.69
CA GLY A 130 14.79 -3.69 -0.40
C GLY A 130 13.58 -3.84 -1.33
N ALA A 131 13.81 -4.56 -2.43
CA ALA A 131 12.76 -4.96 -3.36
C ALA A 131 11.72 -5.82 -2.62
N LYS A 132 10.43 -5.61 -2.90
CA LYS A 132 9.40 -6.52 -2.40
C LYS A 132 9.42 -7.74 -3.27
N GLU A 133 10.14 -8.75 -2.79
CA GLU A 133 10.05 -10.06 -3.40
C GLU A 133 8.63 -10.59 -3.22
N PRO A 134 8.01 -11.15 -4.28
CA PRO A 134 6.80 -11.92 -4.09
C PRO A 134 7.14 -13.03 -3.08
N LEU A 135 6.31 -13.14 -2.07
CA LEU A 135 6.35 -14.27 -1.15
C LEU A 135 6.39 -15.58 -1.96
N ASP A 136 7.23 -16.53 -1.59
CA ASP A 136 7.35 -17.79 -2.33
C ASP A 136 5.99 -18.41 -2.59
N LEU A 137 5.80 -18.91 -3.82
CA LEU A 137 4.58 -19.56 -4.31
C LEU A 137 3.34 -18.65 -4.41
N THR A 138 3.50 -17.33 -4.35
CA THR A 138 2.37 -16.38 -4.49
C THR A 138 1.90 -16.22 -5.95
N ARG A 139 2.74 -16.56 -6.94
CA ARG A 139 2.40 -16.51 -8.37
C ARG A 139 3.01 -17.70 -9.12
N ASN A 140 2.22 -18.38 -9.96
CA ASN A 140 2.72 -19.28 -11.00
C ASN A 140 2.64 -18.61 -12.40
N LYS A 141 3.08 -19.30 -13.46
CA LYS A 141 3.01 -18.79 -14.85
C LYS A 141 1.58 -18.43 -15.31
N GLY A 142 0.55 -19.00 -14.67
CA GLY A 142 -0.88 -18.70 -14.88
C GLY A 142 -1.49 -17.74 -13.84
N GLY A 143 -0.69 -17.05 -13.03
CA GLY A 143 -1.16 -16.04 -12.07
C GLY A 143 -1.82 -16.58 -10.79
N LYS A 144 -2.09 -17.88 -10.67
CA LYS A 144 -2.62 -18.51 -9.44
C LYS A 144 -1.46 -18.92 -8.51
N GLY A 145 -1.54 -18.55 -7.24
CA GLY A 145 -0.50 -18.85 -6.25
C GLY A 145 -0.73 -20.21 -5.57
N LEU A 146 0.31 -21.04 -5.49
CA LEU A 146 0.28 -22.36 -4.82
C LEU A 146 0.50 -22.27 -3.30
N ARG A 147 0.81 -21.08 -2.77
CA ARG A 147 1.17 -20.88 -1.35
C ARG A 147 0.16 -21.46 -0.37
N TRP A 148 -1.14 -21.33 -0.65
CA TRP A 148 -2.20 -21.86 0.20
C TRP A 148 -2.53 -23.33 -0.08
N GLN A 149 -2.09 -23.87 -1.24
CA GLN A 149 -2.29 -25.27 -1.62
C GLN A 149 -1.18 -26.18 -1.05
N LEU A 150 0.03 -25.63 -0.83
CA LEU A 150 1.16 -26.40 -0.31
C LEU A 150 0.88 -27.06 1.05
N PRO A 151 0.27 -26.39 2.06
CA PRO A 151 -0.10 -27.05 3.31
C PRO A 151 -1.08 -28.21 3.10
N TRP A 152 -2.03 -28.06 2.17
CA TRP A 152 -2.99 -29.13 1.84
C TRP A 152 -2.28 -30.34 1.22
N HIS A 153 -1.34 -30.13 0.30
CA HIS A 153 -0.56 -31.23 -0.29
C HIS A 153 0.36 -31.92 0.72
N LEU A 154 0.95 -31.18 1.67
CA LEU A 154 1.77 -31.76 2.73
C LEU A 154 0.93 -32.59 3.72
N LEU A 155 -0.24 -32.07 4.11
CA LEU A 155 -1.19 -32.80 4.94
C LEU A 155 -1.73 -34.04 4.23
N ASP A 156 -1.97 -33.96 2.93
CA ASP A 156 -2.47 -35.10 2.16
C ASP A 156 -1.46 -36.24 2.08
N ALA A 157 -0.16 -35.94 1.97
CA ALA A 157 0.89 -36.95 2.06
C ALA A 157 0.94 -37.63 3.44
N LEU A 158 0.72 -36.86 4.51
CA LEU A 158 0.63 -37.41 5.87
C LEU A 158 -0.61 -38.30 6.03
N PHE A 159 -1.78 -37.86 5.57
CA PHE A 159 -3.01 -38.64 5.62
C PHE A 159 -2.95 -39.88 4.73
N ALA A 160 -2.32 -39.81 3.56
CA ALA A 160 -2.10 -40.97 2.71
C ALA A 160 -1.20 -42.02 3.37
N ALA A 161 -0.17 -41.59 4.11
CA ALA A 161 0.69 -42.50 4.86
C ALA A 161 -0.03 -43.18 6.05
N VAL A 162 -1.03 -42.51 6.64
CA VAL A 162 -1.77 -43.00 7.81
C VAL A 162 -3.02 -43.80 7.42
N GLU A 163 -3.77 -43.35 6.42
CA GLU A 163 -5.07 -43.90 6.01
C GLU A 163 -5.01 -44.74 4.72
N GLY A 164 -3.85 -44.80 4.05
CA GLY A 164 -3.66 -45.56 2.80
C GLY A 164 -4.37 -44.98 1.58
N ARG A 165 -4.91 -43.75 1.68
CA ARG A 165 -5.66 -43.08 0.61
C ARG A 165 -5.37 -41.58 0.61
N MET A 166 -5.29 -40.97 -0.57
CA MET A 166 -5.22 -39.51 -0.70
C MET A 166 -6.62 -38.90 -0.53
N SER A 167 -6.70 -37.75 0.13
CA SER A 167 -7.90 -36.95 0.32
C SER A 167 -8.33 -36.26 -0.98
N VAL A 168 -7.38 -35.98 -1.88
CA VAL A 168 -7.62 -35.42 -3.21
C VAL A 168 -6.96 -36.30 -4.27
N GLN A 169 -7.72 -36.72 -5.30
CA GLN A 169 -7.15 -37.48 -6.43
C GLN A 169 -6.26 -36.56 -7.27
N LEU A 170 -5.07 -37.03 -7.66
CA LEU A 170 -4.09 -36.25 -8.43
C LEU A 170 -4.59 -35.86 -9.85
N GLN A 171 -5.71 -36.42 -10.30
CA GLN A 171 -6.37 -36.08 -11.56
C GLN A 171 -7.38 -34.95 -11.34
N GLY A 172 -6.97 -33.72 -11.59
CA GLY A 172 -7.87 -32.57 -11.54
C GLY A 172 -7.25 -31.19 -11.35
N SER A 173 -5.92 -31.04 -11.35
CA SER A 173 -5.28 -29.70 -11.36
C SER A 173 -5.23 -29.07 -12.75
N VAL A 174 -6.27 -29.27 -13.55
CA VAL A 174 -6.53 -28.49 -14.77
C VAL A 174 -7.79 -27.67 -14.47
N GLU A 175 -7.55 -26.38 -14.20
CA GLU A 175 -8.53 -25.29 -14.25
C GLU A 175 -9.89 -25.52 -13.56
N ALA A 176 -9.99 -25.07 -12.30
CA ALA A 176 -11.25 -24.49 -11.82
C ALA A 176 -11.14 -22.97 -12.00
N GLU A 177 -12.03 -22.36 -12.79
CA GLU A 177 -12.15 -20.90 -13.02
C GLU A 177 -12.03 -20.09 -11.72
#